data_AF-B8YEP3-F1
#
_entry.id   AF-B8YEP3-F1
#
_cell.length_a   1.000
_cell.length_b   1.000
_cell.length_c   1.000
_cell.angle_alpha   90.00
_cell.angle_beta   90.00
_cell.angle_gamma   90.00
#
_symmetry.space_group_name_H-M   'P 1'
#
loop_
_entity.id
_entity.type
_entity.pdbx_description
1 polymer ?
#
loop_
_entity_poly.entity_id
_entity_poly.type
_entity_poly.pdbx_seq_one_letter_code
_entity_poly.pdbx_strand_id
1 'polypeptide(L)'
;YDWDVVNEAIADQAFGWPGRPANPYRNSELYKLCGDEFIAKAFEFAHEADPNALLFYNDYNECDPGKRDRIYNMVKKMQDAGVPIHGLGIQSH
;
A
#
# COMPACT_ATOMS: atom_id res chain seq x y z
N TYR A 1 -5.77 11.18 -16.38
CA TYR A 1 -4.35 10.89 -16.14
C TYR A 1 -4.27 10.17 -14.80
N ASP A 2 -3.27 9.33 -14.59
CA ASP A 2 -3.14 8.41 -13.45
C ASP A 2 -2.08 8.88 -12.44
N TRP A 3 -2.16 8.36 -11.22
CA TRP A 3 -1.21 8.64 -10.15
C TRP A 3 -0.80 7.37 -9.40
N ASP A 4 0.50 7.20 -9.22
CA ASP A 4 1.05 6.35 -8.17
C ASP A 4 0.93 7.10 -6.83
N VAL A 5 -0.20 6.90 -6.15
CA VAL A 5 -0.52 7.67 -4.93
C VAL A 5 0.41 7.29 -3.77
N VAL A 6 0.76 6.01 -3.69
CA VAL A 6 1.74 5.50 -2.72
C VAL A 6 2.67 4.52 -3.44
N ASN A 7 3.97 4.72 -3.22
CA ASN A 7 5.03 3.91 -3.79
C ASN A 7 5.77 3.10 -2.70
N GLU A 8 5.95 1.80 -2.90
CA GLU A 8 6.86 0.92 -2.15
C GLU A 8 6.63 0.83 -0.63
N ALA A 9 5.39 1.01 -0.19
CA ALA A 9 5.06 0.99 1.25
C ALA A 9 5.12 -0.39 1.92
N ILE A 10 5.22 -1.49 1.16
CA ILE A 10 5.33 -2.85 1.70
C ILE A 10 6.80 -3.25 1.80
N ALA A 11 7.15 -3.88 2.93
CA ALA A 11 8.50 -4.34 3.19
C ALA A 11 8.82 -5.64 2.43
N ASP A 12 10.07 -5.79 1.98
CA ASP A 12 10.56 -7.02 1.33
C ASP A 12 10.52 -8.23 2.28
N GLN A 13 10.62 -7.99 3.59
CA GLN A 13 10.40 -8.99 4.63
C GLN A 13 9.49 -8.40 5.71
N ALA A 14 8.57 -9.22 6.24
CA ALA A 14 7.78 -8.80 7.38
C ALA A 14 8.63 -8.87 8.65
N PHE A 15 8.55 -7.84 9.51
CA PHE A 15 9.33 -7.78 10.75
C PHE A 15 8.40 -7.83 11.96
N GLY A 16 8.74 -8.63 12.98
CA GLY A 16 7.90 -8.76 14.16
C GLY A 16 8.58 -9.50 15.30
N TRP A 17 7.95 -9.42 16.47
CA TRP A 17 8.38 -10.16 17.66
C TRP A 17 7.66 -11.51 17.72
N PRO A 18 8.33 -12.58 18.23
CA PRO A 18 7.67 -13.86 18.45
C PRO A 18 6.36 -13.69 19.23
N GLY A 19 5.28 -14.32 18.73
CA GLY A 19 3.95 -14.24 19.35
C GLY A 19 3.10 -13.03 18.95
N ARG A 20 3.54 -12.19 17.99
CA ARG A 20 2.71 -11.13 17.39
C ARG A 20 2.66 -11.26 15.87
N PRO A 21 1.58 -10.79 15.21
CA PRO A 21 1.55 -10.64 13.77
C PRO A 21 2.74 -9.80 13.29
N ALA A 22 3.43 -10.27 12.26
CA ALA A 22 4.54 -9.53 11.67
C ALA A 22 4.02 -8.26 10.98
N ASN A 23 4.75 -7.17 11.12
CA ASN A 23 4.47 -5.90 10.44
C ASN A 23 4.83 -6.04 8.95
N PRO A 24 3.86 -5.86 8.02
CA PRO A 24 4.11 -5.95 6.59
C PRO A 24 4.65 -4.65 5.96
N TYR A 25 4.61 -3.53 6.68
CA TYR A 25 4.88 -2.19 6.16
C TYR A 25 6.36 -1.81 6.29
N ARG A 26 6.83 -1.00 5.34
CA ARG A 26 8.16 -0.40 5.36
C ARG A 26 8.30 0.55 6.55
N ASN A 27 9.48 0.57 7.17
CA ASN A 27 9.80 1.49 8.27
C ASN A 27 10.05 2.93 7.77
N SER A 28 9.05 3.56 7.17
CA SER A 28 9.10 4.93 6.64
C SER A 28 8.70 5.97 7.71
N GLU A 29 9.00 7.24 7.47
CA GLU A 29 8.59 8.33 8.38
C GLU A 29 7.07 8.46 8.46
N LEU A 30 6.37 8.38 7.32
CA LEU A 30 4.92 8.40 7.27
C LEU A 30 4.30 7.25 8.09
N TYR A 31 4.87 6.04 7.97
CA TYR A 31 4.42 4.91 8.77
C TYR A 31 4.67 5.10 10.27
N LYS A 32 5.83 5.68 10.65
CA LYS A 32 6.13 5.98 12.06
C LYS A 32 5.19 7.03 12.66
N LEU A 33 4.80 8.02 11.87
CA LEU A 33 3.96 9.13 12.32
C LEU A 33 2.48 8.77 12.35
N CYS A 34 2.01 8.05 11.33
CA CYS A 34 0.59 7.83 11.08
C CYS A 34 0.18 6.35 11.14
N GLY A 35 1.09 5.41 11.40
CA GLY A 35 0.75 3.98 11.32
C GLY A 35 0.42 3.55 9.88
N ASP A 36 -0.33 2.46 9.70
CA ASP A 36 -0.71 1.93 8.38
C ASP A 36 -1.84 2.71 7.68
N GLU A 37 -2.62 3.49 8.42
CA GLU A 37 -3.74 4.27 7.88
C GLU A 37 -3.30 5.36 6.90
N PHE A 38 -2.02 5.77 6.92
CA PHE A 38 -1.50 6.80 6.00
C PHE A 38 -1.73 6.43 4.54
N ILE A 39 -1.68 5.13 4.21
CA ILE A 39 -1.87 4.65 2.83
C ILE A 39 -3.31 4.91 2.42
N ALA A 40 -4.29 4.46 3.22
CA ALA A 40 -5.70 4.69 2.92
C ALA A 40 -6.04 6.18 2.83
N LYS A 41 -5.53 6.99 3.78
CA LYS A 41 -5.74 8.44 3.80
C LYS A 41 -5.15 9.13 2.58
N ALA A 42 -4.00 8.69 2.09
CA ALA A 42 -3.41 9.25 0.86
C ALA A 42 -4.35 9.05 -0.35
N PHE A 43 -4.99 7.89 -0.48
CA PHE A 43 -5.94 7.62 -1.55
C PHE A 43 -7.24 8.41 -1.40
N GLU A 44 -7.77 8.52 -0.18
CA GLU A 44 -8.94 9.36 0.09
C GLU A 44 -8.67 10.82 -0.31
N PHE A 45 -7.56 11.39 0.14
CA PHE A 45 -7.19 12.78 -0.16
C PHE A 45 -6.86 12.99 -1.65
N ALA A 46 -6.23 12.02 -2.31
CA ALA A 46 -5.97 12.09 -3.74
C ALA A 46 -7.29 12.09 -4.54
N HIS A 47 -8.26 11.27 -4.14
CA HIS A 47 -9.57 11.23 -4.78
C HIS A 47 -10.39 12.50 -4.51
N GLU A 48 -10.30 13.08 -3.30
CA GLU A 48 -10.92 14.38 -2.99
C GLU A 48 -10.33 15.51 -3.84
N ALA A 49 -9.02 15.46 -4.12
CA ALA A 49 -8.33 16.47 -4.92
C ALA A 49 -8.60 16.34 -6.43
N ASP A 50 -8.65 15.11 -6.97
CA ASP A 50 -9.03 14.83 -8.35
C ASP A 50 -9.88 13.54 -8.44
N PRO A 51 -11.22 13.67 -8.40
CA PRO A 51 -12.12 12.51 -8.48
C PRO A 51 -12.05 11.74 -9.81
N ASN A 52 -11.48 12.34 -10.86
CA ASN A 52 -11.41 11.71 -12.20
C ASN A 52 -10.08 10.98 -12.42
N ALA A 53 -9.10 11.13 -11.53
CA ALA A 53 -7.83 10.43 -11.63
C ALA A 53 -7.98 8.93 -11.32
N LEU A 54 -7.25 8.11 -12.06
CA LEU A 54 -7.04 6.71 -11.69
C LEU A 54 -5.90 6.67 -10.66
N LEU A 55 -6.13 5.94 -9.57
CA LEU A 55 -5.27 5.97 -8.38
C LEU A 55 -4.68 4.58 -8.18
N PHE A 56 -3.35 4.49 -8.20
CA PHE A 56 -2.60 3.25 -8.19
C PHE A 56 -1.72 3.16 -6.94
N TYR A 57 -1.57 1.94 -6.44
CA TYR A 57 -0.47 1.57 -5.56
C TYR A 57 0.62 0.91 -6.40
N ASN A 58 1.86 1.39 -6.27
CA ASN A 58 3.00 0.91 -7.06
C ASN A 58 4.09 0.34 -6.14
N ASP A 59 4.70 -0.79 -6.51
CA ASP A 59 5.80 -1.42 -5.75
C ASP A 59 6.73 -2.19 -6.70
N TYR A 60 7.79 -2.82 -6.17
CA TYR A 60 8.67 -3.77 -6.86
C TYR A 60 8.67 -5.14 -6.15
N ASN A 61 9.35 -6.15 -6.72
CA ASN A 61 9.43 -7.52 -6.15
C ASN A 61 8.06 -8.18 -5.92
N GLU A 62 7.06 -7.84 -6.73
CA GLU A 62 5.70 -8.35 -6.67
C GLU A 62 5.61 -9.81 -7.15
N CYS A 63 6.67 -10.29 -7.79
CA CYS A 63 6.88 -11.69 -8.11
C CYS A 63 7.28 -12.54 -6.88
N ASP A 64 7.82 -11.93 -5.82
CA ASP A 64 8.08 -12.62 -4.57
C ASP A 64 6.74 -12.99 -3.90
N PRO A 65 6.47 -14.28 -3.63
CA PRO A 65 5.19 -14.71 -3.07
C PRO A 65 4.87 -14.04 -1.73
N GLY A 66 5.89 -13.83 -0.88
CA GLY A 66 5.69 -13.22 0.43
C GLY A 66 5.28 -11.75 0.33
N LYS A 67 5.97 -10.98 -0.52
CA LYS A 67 5.66 -9.56 -0.74
C LYS A 67 4.34 -9.40 -1.47
N ARG A 68 4.08 -10.22 -2.49
CA ARG A 68 2.79 -10.26 -3.20
C ARG A 68 1.61 -10.46 -2.26
N ASP A 69 1.70 -11.42 -1.34
CA ASP A 69 0.61 -11.71 -0.41
C ASP A 69 0.39 -10.55 0.58
N ARG A 70 1.46 -9.85 0.98
CA ARG A 70 1.35 -8.63 1.80
C ARG A 70 0.68 -7.47 1.04
N ILE A 71 1.07 -7.24 -0.21
CA ILE A 71 0.43 -6.24 -1.09
C ILE A 71 -1.06 -6.59 -1.26
N TYR A 72 -1.37 -7.86 -1.60
CA TYR A 72 -2.74 -8.33 -1.74
C TYR A 72 -3.58 -8.07 -0.49
N ASN A 73 -3.08 -8.43 0.69
CA ASN A 73 -3.81 -8.25 1.95
C ASN A 73 -4.06 -6.76 2.26
N MET A 74 -3.09 -5.89 1.99
CA MET A 74 -3.24 -4.45 2.17
C MET A 74 -4.31 -3.89 1.22
N VAL A 75 -4.24 -4.21 -0.07
CA VAL A 75 -5.17 -3.73 -1.09
C VAL A 75 -6.58 -4.24 -0.80
N LYS A 76 -6.72 -5.52 -0.43
CA LYS A 76 -8.00 -6.10 -0.03
C LYS A 76 -8.60 -5.36 1.18
N LYS A 77 -7.80 -5.10 2.22
CA LYS A 77 -8.24 -4.31 3.39
C LYS A 77 -8.74 -2.92 2.98
N MET A 78 -8.05 -2.26 2.06
CA MET A 78 -8.45 -0.94 1.54
C MET A 78 -9.74 -1.00 0.72
N GLN A 79 -9.88 -1.98 -0.17
CA GLN A 79 -11.10 -2.19 -0.95
C GLN A 79 -12.31 -2.52 -0.06
N ASP A 80 -12.13 -3.41 0.92
CA ASP A 80 -13.17 -3.77 1.89
C ASP A 80 -13.62 -2.56 2.74
N ALA A 81 -12.72 -1.58 2.95
CA ALA A 81 -12.99 -0.33 3.65
C ALA A 81 -13.55 0.78 2.75
N GLY A 82 -13.70 0.55 1.44
CA GLY A 82 -14.23 1.53 0.48
C GLY A 82 -13.24 2.62 0.05
N VAL A 83 -11.93 2.39 0.23
CA VAL A 83 -10.89 3.33 -0.19
C VAL A 83 -10.80 3.36 -1.73
N PRO A 84 -10.66 4.53 -2.37
CA PRO A 84 -10.69 4.67 -3.84
C PRO A 84 -9.37 4.23 -4.51
N ILE A 85 -9.05 2.94 -4.44
CA ILE A 85 -7.93 2.33 -5.17
C ILE A 85 -8.42 1.72 -6.49
N HIS A 86 -7.87 2.20 -7.60
CA HIS A 86 -8.31 1.85 -8.94
C HIS A 86 -7.42 0.79 -9.62
N GLY A 87 -6.17 0.64 -9.17
CA GLY A 87 -5.29 -0.39 -9.72
C GLY A 87 -3.98 -0.59 -8.97
N LEU A 88 -3.17 -1.49 -9.50
CA LEU A 88 -1.82 -1.81 -9.02
C LEU A 88 -0.81 -1.58 -10.14
N GLY A 89 0.20 -0.77 -9.87
CA GLY A 89 1.39 -0.63 -10.70
C GLY A 89 2.36 -1.76 -10.35
N ILE A 90 2.73 -2.55 -11.37
CA ILE A 90 3.71 -3.63 -11.23
C ILE A 90 5.01 -3.18 -11.90
N GLN A 91 6.01 -2.73 -11.13
CA GLN A 91 7.25 -2.16 -11.66
C GLN A 91 8.01 -3.15 -12.56
N SER A 92 7.95 -4.44 -12.25
CA SER A 92 8.52 -5.52 -13.08
C SER A 92 10.04 -5.40 -13.31
N HIS A 93 10.78 -4.97 -12.29
CA HIS A 93 12.25 -4.98 -12.27
C HIS A 93 12.84 -6.39 -12.19
#